data_AF-A0A2G1DE85-F1
#
_entry.id   AF-A0A2G1DE85-F1
#
_cell.length_a   1.000
_cell.length_b   1.000
_cell.length_c   1.000
_cell.angle_alpha   90.00
_cell.angle_beta   90.00
_cell.angle_gamma   90.00
#
_symmetry.space_group_name_H-M   'P 1'
#
loop_
_entity.id
_entity.type
_entity.pdbx_description
1 polymer ?
#
loop_
_entity_poly.entity_id
_entity_poly.type
_entity_poly.pdbx_seq_one_letter_code
_entity_poly.pdbx_strand_id
1 'polypeptide(L)'
;MQDKEKGIKYYKKCYEMEYGLCAAAIGEYYEEDKKDYKKAEEWYKKGFALKNEGSINRLGFMYLEDLNNPKKAIYWFKEGYNKINCKSCIEIIAKTYIMNFKDYSNAIKWYKIDYKENKTPEAVYNLGLLYEYSKNKEKAIKWYQEASKYKEIKTLAEKKLKELGVSYE
;
A
#
# COMPACT_ATOMS: atom_id res chain seq x y z
N MET A 1 -13.11 21.98 16.95
CA MET A 1 -13.03 22.75 15.68
C MET A 1 -12.18 24.00 15.80
N GLN A 2 -12.42 24.90 16.77
CA GLN A 2 -11.69 26.18 16.88
C GLN A 2 -10.18 26.05 17.19
N ASP A 3 -9.77 24.97 17.87
CA ASP A 3 -8.37 24.72 18.20
C ASP A 3 -7.56 24.16 17.00
N LYS A 4 -8.19 23.27 16.22
CA LYS A 4 -7.59 22.73 14.99
C LYS A 4 -7.32 23.82 13.94
N GLU A 5 -8.22 24.80 13.80
CA GLU A 5 -8.03 25.96 12.92
C GLU A 5 -6.83 26.83 13.33
N LYS A 6 -6.62 27.02 14.64
CA LYS A 6 -5.42 27.71 15.15
C LYS A 6 -4.17 26.88 14.88
N GLY A 7 -4.25 25.55 15.01
CA GLY A 7 -3.20 24.59 14.66
C GLY A 7 -2.69 24.72 13.22
N ILE A 8 -3.58 24.98 12.25
CA ILE A 8 -3.20 25.15 10.83
C ILE A 8 -2.19 26.28 10.63
N LYS A 9 -2.24 27.37 11.40
CA LYS A 9 -1.25 28.46 11.30
C LYS A 9 0.16 27.97 11.66
N TYR A 10 0.28 27.11 12.66
CA TYR A 10 1.56 26.53 13.07
C TYR A 10 2.05 25.49 12.06
N TYR A 11 1.16 24.66 11.53
CA TYR A 11 1.54 23.72 10.47
C TYR A 11 1.98 24.43 9.19
N LYS A 12 1.40 25.58 8.84
CA LYS A 12 1.89 26.38 7.70
C LYS A 12 3.32 26.87 7.92
N LYS A 13 3.64 27.41 9.10
CA LYS A 13 5.02 27.80 9.46
C LYS A 13 5.97 26.61 9.44
N CYS A 14 5.55 25.47 9.97
CA CYS A 14 6.33 24.24 9.93
C CYS A 14 6.58 23.77 8.47
N TYR A 15 5.58 23.88 7.60
CA TYR A 15 5.74 23.59 6.18
C TYR A 15 6.69 24.58 5.47
N GLU A 16 6.65 25.86 5.83
CA GLU A 16 7.60 26.88 5.35
C GLU A 16 9.05 26.56 5.75
N MET A 17 9.24 25.77 6.82
CA MET A 17 10.53 25.21 7.22
C MET A 17 10.84 23.87 6.51
N GLU A 18 10.15 23.58 5.40
CA GLU A 18 10.33 22.38 4.55
C GLU A 18 10.02 21.04 5.21
N TYR A 19 9.27 21.03 6.32
CA TYR A 19 8.78 19.78 6.92
C TYR A 19 7.51 19.29 6.22
N GLY A 20 7.66 18.34 5.29
CA GLY A 20 6.54 17.75 4.53
C GLY A 20 5.45 17.09 5.39
N LEU A 21 5.75 16.65 6.61
CA LEU A 21 4.75 16.10 7.54
C LEU A 21 3.68 17.14 7.91
N CYS A 22 4.04 18.43 7.93
CA CYS A 22 3.12 19.50 8.27
C CYS A 22 2.15 19.79 7.12
N ALA A 23 2.57 19.60 5.86
CA ALA A 23 1.64 19.58 4.74
C ALA A 23 0.66 18.41 4.82
N ALA A 24 1.10 17.23 5.28
CA ALA A 24 0.21 16.09 5.53
C ALA A 24 -0.87 16.45 6.57
N ALA A 25 -0.48 17.03 7.71
CA ALA A 25 -1.42 17.42 8.76
C ALA A 25 -2.45 18.47 8.31
N ILE A 26 -2.03 19.41 7.45
CA ILE A 26 -2.97 20.38 6.86
C ILE A 26 -3.93 19.70 5.88
N GLY A 27 -3.42 18.76 5.08
CA GLY A 27 -4.24 17.96 4.16
C GLY A 27 -5.30 17.15 4.90
N GLU A 28 -4.91 16.49 5.99
CA GLU A 28 -5.79 15.68 6.85
C GLU A 28 -6.89 16.51 7.48
N TYR A 29 -6.59 17.73 7.94
CA TYR A 29 -7.62 18.66 8.39
C TYR A 29 -8.64 19.00 7.28
N TYR A 30 -8.19 19.21 6.04
CA TYR A 30 -9.12 19.46 4.94
C TYR A 30 -9.94 18.22 4.58
N GLU A 31 -9.35 17.03 4.65
CA GLU A 31 -10.01 15.75 4.37
C GLU A 31 -11.05 15.38 5.45
N GLU A 32 -10.66 15.38 6.71
CA GLU A 32 -11.48 14.86 7.81
C GLU A 32 -12.43 15.91 8.37
N ASP A 33 -11.93 17.11 8.71
CA ASP A 33 -12.73 18.12 9.39
C ASP A 33 -13.56 18.97 8.42
N LYS A 34 -13.03 19.29 7.24
CA LYS A 34 -13.71 20.16 6.26
C LYS A 34 -14.35 19.43 5.10
N LYS A 35 -13.99 18.16 4.86
CA LYS A 35 -14.41 17.38 3.69
C LYS A 35 -14.16 18.13 2.37
N ASP A 36 -13.10 18.94 2.33
CA ASP A 36 -12.62 19.68 1.15
C ASP A 36 -11.47 18.88 0.51
N TYR A 37 -11.83 17.82 -0.19
CA TYR A 37 -10.87 16.89 -0.79
C TYR A 37 -9.97 17.55 -1.83
N LYS A 38 -10.40 18.63 -2.46
CA LYS A 38 -9.57 19.38 -3.41
C LYS A 38 -8.40 20.06 -2.68
N LYS A 39 -8.67 20.74 -1.56
CA LYS A 39 -7.60 21.32 -0.75
C LYS A 39 -6.75 20.25 -0.07
N ALA A 40 -7.35 19.15 0.38
CA ALA A 40 -6.59 18.01 0.91
C ALA A 40 -5.59 17.49 -0.13
N GLU A 41 -6.03 17.26 -1.38
CA GLU A 41 -5.15 16.86 -2.49
C GLU A 41 -4.01 17.85 -2.74
N GLU A 42 -4.29 19.15 -2.74
CA GLU A 42 -3.25 20.18 -2.92
C GLU A 42 -2.18 20.10 -1.83
N TRP A 43 -2.59 19.93 -0.57
CA TRP A 43 -1.67 19.83 0.56
C TRP A 43 -0.90 18.52 0.59
N TYR A 44 -1.54 17.40 0.31
CA TYR A 44 -0.82 16.13 0.21
C TYR A 44 0.19 16.13 -0.94
N LYS A 45 -0.13 16.74 -2.09
CA LYS A 45 0.85 16.91 -3.18
C LYS A 45 2.05 17.75 -2.75
N LYS A 46 1.83 18.80 -1.95
CA LYS A 46 2.92 19.62 -1.38
C LYS A 46 3.81 18.82 -0.45
N GLY A 47 3.22 18.01 0.44
CA GLY A 47 4.01 17.14 1.33
C GLY A 47 4.75 16.04 0.56
N PHE A 48 4.13 15.46 -0.47
CA PHE A 48 4.76 14.51 -1.37
C PHE A 48 5.95 15.13 -2.13
N ALA A 49 5.84 16.40 -2.58
CA ALA A 49 6.96 17.12 -3.20
C ALA A 49 8.16 17.27 -2.25
N LEU A 50 7.92 17.33 -0.94
CA LEU A 50 8.93 17.30 0.13
C LEU A 50 9.28 15.87 0.58
N LYS A 51 8.99 14.86 -0.25
CA LYS A 51 9.27 13.44 -0.01
C LYS A 51 8.65 12.85 1.25
N ASN A 52 7.55 13.43 1.76
CA ASN A 52 6.87 12.89 2.92
C ASN A 52 5.99 11.69 2.55
N GLU A 53 6.32 10.51 3.06
CA GLU A 53 5.56 9.27 2.82
C GLU A 53 4.12 9.34 3.39
N GLY A 54 3.93 10.00 4.55
CA GLY A 54 2.59 10.19 5.11
C GLY A 54 1.62 10.89 4.15
N SER A 55 2.12 11.87 3.40
CA SER A 55 1.34 12.60 2.42
C SER A 55 0.94 11.74 1.22
N ILE A 56 1.82 10.89 0.71
CA ILE A 56 1.46 10.00 -0.40
C ILE A 56 0.48 8.92 0.04
N ASN A 57 0.64 8.40 1.26
CA ASN A 57 -0.29 7.43 1.83
C ASN A 57 -1.68 8.03 1.99
N ARG A 58 -1.78 9.21 2.62
CA ARG A 58 -3.07 9.91 2.78
C ARG A 58 -3.70 10.26 1.43
N LEU A 59 -2.92 10.74 0.47
CA LEU A 59 -3.42 11.01 -0.88
C LEU A 59 -3.98 9.75 -1.56
N GLY A 60 -3.27 8.63 -1.47
CA GLY A 60 -3.72 7.35 -2.02
C GLY A 60 -4.97 6.81 -1.34
N PHE A 61 -5.02 6.84 0.00
CA PHE A 61 -6.18 6.38 0.78
C PHE A 61 -7.40 7.27 0.61
N MET A 62 -7.27 8.60 0.60
CA MET A 62 -8.37 9.51 0.30
C MET A 62 -9.01 9.18 -1.06
N TYR A 63 -8.18 8.81 -2.06
CA TYR A 63 -8.70 8.34 -3.34
C TYR A 63 -9.39 6.98 -3.27
N LEU A 64 -8.93 6.07 -2.41
CA LEU A 64 -9.47 4.73 -2.29
C LEU A 64 -10.77 4.69 -1.47
N GLU A 65 -10.82 5.43 -0.37
CA GLU A 65 -11.83 5.32 0.70
C GLU A 65 -12.89 6.41 0.60
N ASP A 66 -12.50 7.68 0.49
CA ASP A 66 -13.47 8.79 0.46
C ASP A 66 -14.02 9.07 -0.94
N LEU A 67 -13.17 9.00 -1.96
CA LEU A 67 -13.52 9.35 -3.34
C LEU A 67 -13.86 8.13 -4.21
N ASN A 68 -13.72 6.92 -3.68
CA ASN A 68 -14.00 5.65 -4.37
C ASN A 68 -13.40 5.58 -5.78
N ASN A 69 -12.16 6.03 -5.94
CA ASN A 69 -11.41 6.06 -7.19
C ASN A 69 -10.11 5.24 -7.07
N PRO A 70 -10.23 3.90 -7.07
CA PRO A 70 -9.08 3.00 -6.92
C PRO A 70 -8.04 3.13 -8.04
N LYS A 71 -8.43 3.60 -9.24
CA LYS A 71 -7.47 3.85 -10.33
C LYS A 71 -6.52 5.00 -9.99
N LYS A 72 -7.06 6.09 -9.43
CA LYS A 72 -6.26 7.25 -9.02
C LYS A 72 -5.48 6.97 -7.73
N ALA A 73 -6.00 6.13 -6.84
CA ALA A 73 -5.23 5.61 -5.70
C ALA A 73 -3.99 4.84 -6.17
N ILE A 74 -4.15 3.85 -7.07
CA ILE A 74 -3.02 3.10 -7.65
C ILE A 74 -2.01 4.02 -8.32
N TYR A 75 -2.48 5.03 -9.07
CA TYR A 75 -1.58 6.03 -9.66
C TYR A 75 -0.70 6.69 -8.61
N TRP A 76 -1.28 7.22 -7.53
CA TRP A 76 -0.52 7.90 -6.48
C TRP A 76 0.42 6.97 -5.71
N PHE A 77 -0.02 5.76 -5.38
CA PHE A 77 0.87 4.79 -4.74
C PHE A 77 2.05 4.41 -5.64
N LYS A 78 1.84 4.30 -6.96
CA LYS A 78 2.94 4.09 -7.92
C LYS A 78 3.90 5.28 -7.98
N GLU A 79 3.38 6.50 -7.96
CA GLU A 79 4.20 7.71 -7.87
C GLU A 79 5.03 7.71 -6.57
N GLY A 80 4.45 7.30 -5.45
CA GLY A 80 5.14 7.12 -4.17
C GLY A 80 6.28 6.12 -4.25
N TYR A 81 6.01 4.93 -4.78
CA TYR A 81 7.03 3.90 -5.00
C TYR A 81 8.18 4.43 -5.89
N ASN A 82 7.85 5.01 -7.05
CA ASN A 82 8.85 5.43 -8.04
C ASN A 82 9.69 6.64 -7.60
N LYS A 83 9.10 7.62 -6.91
CA LYS A 83 9.77 8.92 -6.65
C LYS A 83 10.38 9.03 -5.26
N ILE A 84 9.83 8.31 -4.27
CA ILE A 84 10.27 8.42 -2.87
C ILE A 84 10.53 7.07 -2.22
N ASN A 85 10.51 5.97 -2.99
CA ASN A 85 10.74 4.61 -2.50
C ASN A 85 9.77 4.20 -1.38
N CYS A 86 8.50 4.59 -1.50
CA CYS A 86 7.45 4.15 -0.58
C CYS A 86 7.25 2.63 -0.72
N LYS A 87 7.87 1.85 0.17
CA LYS A 87 7.79 0.39 0.17
C LYS A 87 6.39 -0.09 0.56
N SER A 88 5.77 0.59 1.52
CA SER A 88 4.40 0.33 1.97
C SER A 88 3.37 0.43 0.84
N CYS A 89 3.62 1.30 -0.16
CA CYS A 89 2.78 1.48 -1.33
C CYS A 89 2.67 0.21 -2.21
N ILE A 90 3.69 -0.65 -2.25
CA ILE A 90 3.72 -1.84 -3.11
C ILE A 90 2.60 -2.81 -2.75
N GLU A 91 2.46 -3.11 -1.46
CA GLU A 91 1.43 -4.03 -0.95
C GLU A 91 0.03 -3.46 -1.21
N ILE A 92 -0.16 -2.17 -0.97
CA ILE A 92 -1.44 -1.50 -1.18
C ILE A 92 -1.84 -1.58 -2.66
N ILE A 93 -0.92 -1.31 -3.60
CA ILE A 93 -1.19 -1.44 -5.04
C ILE A 93 -1.65 -2.87 -5.37
N ALA A 94 -0.95 -3.89 -4.88
CA ALA A 94 -1.30 -5.28 -5.13
C ALA A 94 -2.69 -5.63 -4.57
N LYS A 95 -2.99 -5.20 -3.33
CA LYS A 95 -4.30 -5.38 -2.68
C LYS A 95 -5.42 -4.66 -3.45
N THR A 96 -5.20 -3.43 -3.92
CA THR A 96 -6.20 -2.69 -4.71
C THR A 96 -6.51 -3.40 -6.03
N TYR A 97 -5.50 -3.98 -6.71
CA TYR A 97 -5.74 -4.81 -7.91
C TYR A 97 -6.63 -6.02 -7.61
N ILE A 98 -6.45 -6.67 -6.45
CA ILE A 98 -7.28 -7.80 -6.04
C ILE A 98 -8.71 -7.35 -5.69
N MET A 99 -8.83 -6.40 -4.77
CA MET A 99 -10.11 -6.07 -4.12
C MET A 99 -11.02 -5.26 -5.04
N ASN A 100 -10.47 -4.31 -5.80
CA ASN A 100 -11.27 -3.37 -6.59
C ASN A 100 -11.41 -3.79 -8.06
N PHE A 101 -10.47 -4.58 -8.58
CA PHE A 101 -10.45 -4.94 -10.00
C PHE A 101 -10.48 -6.44 -10.28
N LYS A 102 -10.27 -7.29 -9.26
CA LYS A 102 -10.04 -8.74 -9.42
C LYS A 102 -8.95 -9.05 -10.46
N ASP A 103 -7.97 -8.15 -10.57
CA ASP A 103 -6.85 -8.26 -11.51
C ASP A 103 -5.66 -8.96 -10.85
N TYR A 104 -5.78 -10.28 -10.75
CA TYR A 104 -4.77 -11.12 -10.15
C TYR A 104 -3.43 -11.08 -10.90
N SER A 105 -3.46 -10.81 -12.21
CA SER A 105 -2.24 -10.72 -13.03
C SER A 105 -1.38 -9.52 -12.61
N ASN A 106 -1.98 -8.35 -12.44
CA ASN A 106 -1.25 -7.18 -11.94
C ASN A 106 -0.91 -7.32 -10.46
N ALA A 107 -1.77 -7.90 -9.62
CA ALA A 107 -1.43 -8.18 -8.23
C ALA A 107 -0.19 -9.09 -8.09
N ILE A 108 -0.08 -10.16 -8.90
CA ILE A 108 1.09 -11.03 -8.94
C ILE A 108 2.36 -10.25 -9.32
N LYS A 109 2.28 -9.31 -10.27
CA LYS A 109 3.44 -8.49 -10.66
C LYS A 109 3.92 -7.65 -9.48
N TRP A 110 3.02 -6.99 -8.76
CA TRP A 110 3.38 -6.15 -7.61
C TRP A 110 3.89 -6.94 -6.41
N TYR A 111 3.30 -8.09 -6.07
CA TYR A 111 3.86 -8.93 -5.00
C TYR A 111 5.22 -9.55 -5.37
N LYS A 112 5.49 -9.82 -6.65
CA LYS A 112 6.85 -10.22 -7.08
C LYS A 112 7.87 -9.11 -6.89
N ILE A 113 7.48 -7.86 -7.13
CA ILE A 113 8.32 -6.68 -6.84
C ILE A 113 8.58 -6.61 -5.33
N ASP A 114 7.54 -6.71 -4.51
CA ASP A 114 7.66 -6.70 -3.04
C ASP A 114 8.62 -7.77 -2.52
N TYR A 115 8.44 -9.03 -2.97
CA TYR A 115 9.33 -10.11 -2.58
C TYR A 115 10.77 -9.90 -3.06
N LYS A 116 10.98 -9.35 -4.25
CA LYS A 116 12.32 -9.11 -4.79
C LYS A 116 13.05 -8.04 -3.99
N GLU A 117 12.36 -6.98 -3.58
CA GLU A 117 12.97 -5.77 -3.01
C GLU A 117 12.94 -5.74 -1.48
N ASN A 118 11.93 -6.34 -0.85
CA ASN A 118 11.69 -6.24 0.59
C ASN A 118 11.67 -7.59 1.30
N LYS A 119 11.55 -8.71 0.56
CA LYS A 119 11.48 -10.07 1.14
C LYS A 119 10.33 -10.25 2.14
N THR A 120 9.25 -9.48 1.96
CA THR A 120 8.05 -9.50 2.79
C THR A 120 7.41 -10.90 2.83
N PRO A 121 7.28 -11.53 4.02
CA PRO A 121 6.64 -12.84 4.16
C PRO A 121 5.22 -12.87 3.56
N GLU A 122 4.44 -11.83 3.79
CA GLU A 122 3.07 -11.70 3.31
C GLU A 122 3.02 -11.74 1.78
N ALA A 123 3.99 -11.14 1.09
CA ALA A 123 4.05 -11.13 -0.37
C ALA A 123 4.22 -12.54 -0.95
N VAL A 124 5.09 -13.38 -0.37
CA VAL A 124 5.29 -14.76 -0.86
C VAL A 124 4.09 -15.64 -0.57
N TYR A 125 3.46 -15.48 0.59
CA TYR A 125 2.24 -16.20 0.91
C TYR A 125 1.10 -15.81 -0.04
N ASN A 126 0.92 -14.51 -0.29
CA ASN A 126 -0.09 -14.00 -1.22
C ASN A 126 0.18 -14.45 -2.67
N LEU A 127 1.44 -14.57 -3.09
CA LEU A 127 1.76 -15.17 -4.40
C LEU A 127 1.29 -16.62 -4.48
N GLY A 128 1.49 -17.42 -3.44
CA GLY A 128 0.95 -18.78 -3.35
C GLY A 128 -0.57 -18.81 -3.52
N LEU A 129 -1.29 -17.98 -2.76
CA LEU A 129 -2.75 -17.86 -2.84
C LEU A 129 -3.24 -17.45 -4.23
N LEU A 130 -2.58 -16.47 -4.85
CA LEU A 130 -2.95 -15.97 -6.18
C LEU A 130 -2.76 -17.02 -7.27
N TYR A 131 -1.68 -17.81 -7.20
CA TYR A 131 -1.44 -18.90 -8.14
C TYR A 131 -2.39 -20.08 -7.90
N GLU A 132 -2.72 -20.40 -6.64
CA GLU A 132 -3.75 -21.39 -6.30
C GLU A 132 -5.11 -20.98 -6.88
N TYR A 133 -5.52 -19.73 -6.65
CA TYR A 133 -6.76 -19.17 -7.21
C TYR A 133 -6.78 -19.22 -8.74
N SER A 134 -5.65 -18.91 -9.37
CA SER A 134 -5.47 -18.98 -10.84
C SER A 134 -5.31 -20.42 -11.37
N LYS A 135 -5.53 -21.44 -10.53
CA LYS A 135 -5.39 -22.88 -10.84
C LYS A 135 -4.01 -23.29 -11.35
N ASN A 136 -2.96 -22.54 -10.99
CA ASN A 136 -1.58 -22.88 -11.28
C ASN A 136 -0.94 -23.55 -10.05
N LYS A 137 -1.24 -24.83 -9.86
CA LYS A 137 -0.80 -25.62 -8.71
C LYS A 137 0.72 -25.64 -8.55
N GLU A 138 1.46 -25.80 -9.64
CA GLU A 138 2.92 -25.85 -9.62
C GLU A 138 3.53 -24.56 -9.05
N LYS A 139 3.07 -23.39 -9.52
CA LYS A 139 3.55 -22.11 -9.00
C LYS A 139 3.06 -21.87 -7.57
N ALA A 140 1.84 -22.28 -7.23
CA ALA A 140 1.33 -22.16 -5.87
C ALA A 140 2.25 -22.92 -4.87
N ILE A 141 2.56 -24.19 -5.18
CA ILE A 141 3.50 -25.00 -4.39
C ILE A 141 4.84 -24.31 -4.25
N LYS A 142 5.42 -23.83 -5.36
CA LYS A 142 6.72 -23.13 -5.33
C LYS A 142 6.70 -21.93 -4.38
N TRP A 143 5.67 -21.09 -4.45
CA TRP A 143 5.59 -19.91 -3.58
C TRP A 143 5.28 -20.24 -2.13
N TYR A 144 4.49 -21.29 -1.85
CA TYR A 144 4.30 -21.75 -0.49
C TYR A 144 5.57 -22.38 0.09
N GLN A 145 6.39 -23.09 -0.69
CA GLN A 145 7.69 -23.59 -0.25
C GLN A 145 8.66 -22.45 0.10
N GLU A 146 8.61 -21.33 -0.64
CA GLU A 146 9.34 -20.12 -0.26
C GLU A 146 8.76 -19.49 1.02
N ALA A 147 7.43 -19.44 1.15
CA ALA A 147 6.75 -18.93 2.33
C ALA A 147 7.07 -19.76 3.59
N SER A 148 7.23 -21.08 3.49
CA SER A 148 7.54 -21.95 4.64
C SER A 148 8.92 -21.72 5.26
N LYS A 149 9.78 -20.92 4.60
CA LYS A 149 11.09 -20.49 5.14
C LYS A 149 10.96 -19.35 6.16
N TYR A 150 9.83 -18.66 6.20
CA TYR A 150 9.58 -17.52 7.10
C TYR A 150 8.79 -17.98 8.33
N LYS A 151 9.34 -17.74 9.53
CA LYS A 151 8.79 -18.27 10.79
C LYS A 151 7.35 -17.82 11.04
N GLU A 152 7.01 -16.60 10.66
CA GLU A 152 5.73 -15.93 10.91
C GLU A 152 4.57 -16.59 10.15
N ILE A 153 4.84 -17.10 8.94
CA ILE A 153 3.84 -17.67 8.02
C ILE A 153 4.09 -19.15 7.72
N LYS A 154 5.10 -19.76 8.34
CA LYS A 154 5.52 -21.15 8.10
C LYS A 154 4.35 -22.12 8.21
N THR A 155 3.63 -22.07 9.33
CA THR A 155 2.50 -22.96 9.60
C THR A 155 1.37 -22.80 8.58
N LEU A 156 1.10 -21.56 8.12
CA LEU A 156 0.10 -21.30 7.09
C LEU A 156 0.52 -21.87 5.74
N ALA A 157 1.79 -21.70 5.37
CA ALA A 157 2.35 -22.21 4.14
C ALA A 157 2.41 -23.75 4.11
N GLU A 158 2.85 -24.39 5.20
CA GLU A 158 2.90 -25.85 5.33
C GLU A 158 1.50 -26.48 5.27
N LYS A 159 0.51 -25.83 5.89
CA LYS A 159 -0.89 -26.24 5.77
C LYS A 159 -1.34 -26.22 4.31
N LYS A 160 -1.05 -25.13 3.59
CA LYS A 160 -1.37 -25.02 2.16
C LYS A 160 -0.64 -26.04 1.29
N LEU A 161 0.62 -26.34 1.60
CA LEU A 161 1.38 -27.38 0.90
C LEU A 161 0.77 -28.77 1.10
N LYS A 162 0.34 -29.10 2.33
CA LYS A 162 -0.38 -30.35 2.62
C LYS A 162 -1.71 -30.43 1.89
N GLU A 163 -2.50 -29.35 1.86
CA GLU A 163 -3.76 -29.27 1.09
C GLU A 163 -3.53 -29.51 -0.42
N LEU A 164 -2.38 -29.08 -0.93
CA LEU A 164 -1.97 -29.30 -2.32
C LEU A 164 -1.31 -30.67 -2.56
N GLY A 165 -1.23 -31.54 -1.55
CA GLY A 165 -0.70 -32.90 -1.65
C GLY A 165 0.83 -32.98 -1.63
N VAL A 166 1.52 -31.98 -1.10
CA VAL A 166 2.97 -32.04 -0.86
C VAL A 166 3.20 -32.72 0.50
N SER A 167 3.84 -33.88 0.50
CA SER A 167 4.33 -34.55 1.71
C SER A 167 5.78 -34.19 1.97
N TYR A 168 6.12 -34.00 3.25
CA TYR A 168 7.50 -33.96 3.72
C TYR A 168 7.80 -35.36 4.24
N GLU A 169 8.65 -36.09 3.54
CA GLU A 169 9.25 -37.34 4.05
C GLU A 169 10.30 -37.03 5.12
#